data_AF-A0A1Y3MJA2-F1
#
_entry.id   AF-A0A1Y3MJA2-F1
#
_cell.length_a   1.000
_cell.length_b   1.000
_cell.length_c   1.000
_cell.angle_alpha   90.00
_cell.angle_beta   90.00
_cell.angle_gamma   90.00
#
_symmetry.space_group_name_H-M   'P 1'
#
loop_
_entity.id
_entity.type
_entity.pdbx_description
1 polymer ?
#
loop_
_entity_poly.entity_id
_entity_poly.type
_entity_poly.pdbx_seq_one_letter_code
_entity_poly.pdbx_strand_id
1 'polypeptide(L)'
;MRKYGIWFVLFLCVAFLVGYSVTTVLGKEEIKVDRKEVFTTIQKGYEVQFSIRGKHLSMGKMYDVLSPYFTNNFLQVFTDENSNGDKQSGEHLLPTKEAPFSFTSQTKLAFDEEHGLLYVYEWVKNEQYQIITLQKEEGKWKLAGYHESQELLIEMKKLQELKEKE
;
A
#
# COMPACT_ATOMS: atom_id res chain seq x y z
N MET A 1 52.34 17.19 12.33
CA MET A 1 51.20 16.61 11.58
C MET A 1 50.15 16.04 12.53
N ARG A 2 49.43 16.88 13.29
CA ARG A 2 48.55 16.45 14.39
C ARG A 2 47.19 17.19 14.41
N LYS A 3 46.80 17.80 13.28
CA LYS A 3 45.59 18.65 13.18
C LYS A 3 44.48 18.06 12.30
N TYR A 4 44.73 16.98 11.57
CA TYR A 4 43.74 16.35 10.67
C TYR A 4 43.06 15.10 11.26
N GLY A 5 43.59 14.53 12.35
CA GLY A 5 43.00 13.35 13.00
C GLY A 5 41.68 13.65 13.71
N ILE A 6 41.54 14.86 14.26
CA ILE A 6 40.31 15.28 14.95
C ILE A 6 39.15 15.46 13.97
N TRP A 7 39.42 15.93 12.75
CA TRP A 7 38.38 16.15 11.74
C TRP A 7 37.85 14.84 11.14
N PHE A 8 38.71 13.84 10.97
CA PHE A 8 38.31 12.50 10.52
C PHE A 8 37.42 11.78 11.54
N VAL A 9 37.71 11.91 12.84
CA VAL A 9 36.87 11.33 13.91
C VAL A 9 35.51 12.03 13.99
N LEU A 10 35.48 13.35 13.81
CA LEU A 10 34.23 14.13 13.82
C LEU A 10 33.34 13.81 12.61
N PHE A 11 33.93 13.61 11.43
CA PHE A 11 33.20 13.20 10.23
C PHE A 11 32.66 11.76 10.34
N LEU A 12 33.41 10.85 10.98
CA LEU A 12 32.96 9.47 11.24
C LEU A 12 31.81 9.41 12.26
N CYS A 13 31.82 10.27 13.29
CA CYS A 13 30.71 10.37 14.25
C CYS A 13 29.42 10.93 13.63
N VAL A 14 29.52 11.87 12.69
CA VAL A 14 28.34 12.40 11.97
C VAL A 14 27.78 11.37 10.99
N ALA A 15 28.63 10.61 10.29
CA ALA A 15 28.18 9.54 9.41
C ALA A 15 27.44 8.40 10.17
N PHE A 16 27.81 8.13 11.41
CA PHE A 16 27.10 7.18 12.27
C PHE A 16 25.75 7.71 12.79
N LEU A 17 25.61 9.03 12.99
CA LEU A 17 24.36 9.65 13.45
C LEU A 17 23.28 9.74 12.37
N VAL A 18 23.66 9.82 11.08
CA VAL A 18 22.69 9.86 9.97
C VAL A 18 22.12 8.46 9.65
N GLY A 19 22.81 7.39 10.05
CA GLY A 19 22.36 6.00 9.85
C GLY A 19 21.32 5.49 10.85
N TYR A 20 21.05 6.21 11.94
CA TYR A 20 20.18 5.76 13.04
C TYR A 20 18.84 6.52 13.18
N SER A 21 18.53 7.45 12.28
CA SER A 21 17.29 8.26 12.36
C SER A 21 16.07 7.66 11.65
N VAL A 22 15.94 6.33 11.63
CA VAL A 22 14.69 5.66 11.25
C VAL A 22 14.35 4.58 12.27
N THR A 23 14.36 4.96 13.55
CA THR A 23 13.70 4.14 14.57
C THR A 23 12.91 5.06 15.50
N THR A 24 11.62 4.72 15.62
CA THR A 24 10.69 5.05 16.71
C THR A 24 10.08 6.46 16.74
N VAL A 25 8.97 6.60 16.00
CA VAL A 25 7.72 7.00 16.67
C VAL A 25 6.89 5.71 16.79
N LEU A 26 7.19 4.94 17.84
CA LEU A 26 6.39 3.79 18.25
C LEU A 26 5.11 4.33 18.88
N GLY A 27 4.05 4.35 18.09
CA GLY A 27 2.70 4.27 18.64
C GLY A 27 2.53 2.89 19.30
N LYS A 28 2.18 2.93 20.58
CA LYS A 28 1.57 1.88 21.42
C LYS A 28 0.97 0.71 20.62
N GLU A 29 1.45 -0.50 20.92
CA GLU A 29 0.90 -1.82 20.53
C GLU A 29 0.06 -1.85 19.25
N GLU A 30 0.73 -1.71 18.10
CA GLU A 30 0.10 -1.95 16.81
C GLU A 30 0.65 -3.26 16.25
N ILE A 31 -0.24 -4.16 15.82
CA ILE A 31 0.07 -5.40 15.09
C ILE A 31 1.35 -5.23 14.27
N LYS A 32 2.33 -6.13 14.44
CA LYS A 32 3.61 -6.15 13.70
C LYS A 32 3.39 -6.42 12.21
N VAL A 33 2.75 -5.49 11.52
CA VAL A 33 2.63 -5.45 10.07
C VAL A 33 3.95 -4.91 9.55
N ASP A 34 4.64 -5.70 8.73
CA ASP A 34 5.84 -5.23 8.06
C ASP A 34 5.44 -4.22 6.96
N ARG A 35 5.59 -2.92 7.28
CA ARG A 35 5.29 -1.82 6.35
C ARG A 35 6.07 -1.95 5.03
N LYS A 36 7.30 -2.46 5.07
CA LYS A 36 8.13 -2.63 3.87
C LYS A 36 7.53 -3.71 2.97
N GLU A 37 7.12 -4.83 3.55
CA GLU A 37 6.45 -5.90 2.82
C GLU A 37 5.16 -5.39 2.14
N VAL A 38 4.33 -4.68 2.91
CA VAL A 38 3.04 -4.13 2.45
C VAL A 38 3.24 -3.14 1.32
N PHE A 39 4.12 -2.15 1.50
CA PHE A 39 4.35 -1.12 0.47
C PHE A 39 4.99 -1.71 -0.78
N THR A 40 5.91 -2.67 -0.63
CA THR A 40 6.49 -3.39 -1.77
C THR A 40 5.43 -4.17 -2.53
N THR A 41 4.48 -4.80 -1.82
CA THR A 41 3.36 -5.54 -2.43
C THR A 41 2.47 -4.61 -3.25
N ILE A 42 2.09 -3.47 -2.68
CA ILE A 42 1.29 -2.44 -3.38
C ILE A 42 2.02 -1.96 -4.63
N GLN A 43 3.29 -1.58 -4.50
CA GLN A 43 4.08 -1.07 -5.61
C GLN A 43 4.16 -2.09 -6.76
N LYS A 44 4.47 -3.35 -6.45
CA LYS A 44 4.56 -4.39 -7.48
C LYS A 44 3.20 -4.69 -8.12
N GLY A 45 2.13 -4.74 -7.33
CA GLY A 45 0.77 -4.90 -7.86
C GLY A 45 0.39 -3.79 -8.82
N TYR A 46 0.72 -2.54 -8.48
CA TYR A 46 0.54 -1.39 -9.36
C TYR A 46 1.37 -1.50 -10.65
N GLU A 47 2.67 -1.78 -10.54
CA GLU A 47 3.57 -1.93 -11.69
C GLU A 47 3.07 -3.01 -12.66
N VAL A 48 2.62 -4.14 -12.13
CA VAL A 48 2.08 -5.23 -12.94
C VAL A 48 0.75 -4.85 -13.60
N GLN A 49 -0.19 -4.26 -12.86
CA GLN A 49 -1.45 -3.75 -13.41
C GLN A 49 -1.19 -2.73 -14.54
N PHE A 50 -0.24 -1.82 -14.32
CA PHE A 50 0.15 -0.82 -15.32
C PHE A 50 0.81 -1.47 -16.54
N SER A 51 1.64 -2.51 -16.33
CA SER A 51 2.35 -3.20 -17.42
C SER A 51 1.44 -3.89 -18.44
N ILE A 52 0.24 -4.32 -18.03
CA ILE A 52 -0.72 -4.99 -18.92
C ILE A 52 -1.72 -4.05 -19.56
N ARG A 53 -1.67 -2.77 -19.19
CA ARG A 53 -2.65 -1.79 -19.60
C ARG A 53 -2.55 -1.46 -21.08
N GLY A 54 -3.70 -1.34 -21.74
CA GLY A 54 -3.77 -1.09 -23.17
C GLY A 54 -3.27 -2.26 -24.03
N LYS A 55 -2.93 -3.40 -23.42
CA LYS A 55 -2.57 -4.62 -24.14
C LYS A 55 -3.81 -5.47 -24.33
N HIS A 56 -3.98 -6.01 -25.55
CA HIS A 56 -5.00 -7.01 -25.83
C HIS A 56 -4.54 -8.38 -25.30
N LEU A 57 -4.66 -8.60 -23.99
CA LEU A 57 -4.40 -9.89 -23.35
C LEU A 57 -5.69 -10.70 -23.26
N SER A 58 -5.56 -12.03 -23.36
CA SER A 58 -6.67 -12.91 -23.01
C SER A 58 -6.91 -12.89 -21.50
N MET A 59 -8.13 -13.23 -21.08
CA MET A 59 -8.53 -13.32 -19.67
C MET A 59 -7.58 -14.19 -18.84
N GLY A 60 -7.25 -15.38 -19.33
CA GLY A 60 -6.28 -16.27 -18.66
C GLY A 60 -4.90 -15.62 -18.49
N LYS A 61 -4.40 -14.90 -19.51
CA LYS A 61 -3.13 -14.19 -19.39
C LYS A 61 -3.19 -13.02 -18.42
N MET A 62 -4.30 -12.29 -18.34
CA MET A 62 -4.47 -11.24 -17.33
C MET A 62 -4.48 -11.84 -15.93
N TYR A 63 -5.20 -12.93 -15.73
CA TYR A 63 -5.24 -13.64 -14.46
C TYR A 63 -3.87 -14.17 -14.03
N ASP A 64 -3.13 -14.83 -14.94
CA ASP A 64 -1.78 -15.34 -14.66
C ASP A 64 -0.82 -14.23 -14.23
N VAL A 65 -0.90 -13.06 -14.87
CA VAL A 65 -0.02 -11.93 -14.58
C VAL A 65 -0.37 -11.25 -13.25
N LEU A 66 -1.66 -11.14 -12.92
CA LEU A 66 -2.12 -10.38 -11.75
C LEU A 66 -2.26 -11.24 -10.48
N SER A 67 -2.55 -12.54 -10.59
CA SER A 67 -2.78 -13.45 -9.46
C SER A 67 -1.69 -13.52 -8.37
N PRO A 68 -0.40 -13.23 -8.65
CA PRO A 68 0.60 -13.15 -7.60
C PRO A 68 0.40 -11.96 -6.65
N TYR A 69 -0.31 -10.90 -7.08
CA TYR A 69 -0.40 -9.62 -6.38
C TYR A 69 -1.82 -9.26 -5.93
N PHE A 70 -2.83 -9.82 -6.58
CA PHE A 70 -4.22 -9.52 -6.34
C PHE A 70 -4.97 -10.75 -5.83
N THR A 71 -5.91 -10.54 -4.93
CA THR A 71 -6.81 -11.60 -4.44
C THR A 71 -7.70 -12.12 -5.56
N ASN A 72 -8.15 -13.37 -5.45
CA ASN A 72 -9.00 -13.97 -6.47
C ASN A 72 -10.32 -13.22 -6.67
N ASN A 73 -10.92 -12.72 -5.59
CA ASN A 73 -12.16 -11.94 -5.64
C ASN A 73 -11.96 -10.64 -6.42
N PHE A 74 -10.84 -9.93 -6.16
CA PHE A 74 -10.53 -8.70 -6.88
C PHE A 74 -10.27 -8.95 -8.37
N LEU A 75 -9.55 -10.04 -8.69
CA LEU A 75 -9.30 -10.43 -10.07
C LEU A 75 -10.59 -10.74 -10.82
N GLN A 76 -11.54 -11.44 -10.19
CA GLN A 76 -12.81 -11.77 -10.82
C GLN A 76 -13.55 -10.50 -11.25
N VAL A 77 -13.70 -9.53 -10.34
CA VAL A 77 -14.32 -8.23 -10.63
C VAL A 77 -13.58 -7.52 -11.77
N PHE A 78 -12.25 -7.44 -11.70
CA PHE A 78 -11.44 -6.82 -12.76
C PHE A 78 -11.64 -7.51 -14.12
N THR A 79 -11.62 -8.84 -14.15
CA THR A 79 -11.73 -9.58 -15.40
C THR A 79 -13.14 -9.48 -16.00
N ASP A 80 -14.20 -9.52 -15.18
CA ASP A 80 -15.59 -9.39 -15.62
C ASP A 80 -15.91 -8.00 -16.20
N GLU A 81 -15.20 -6.96 -15.72
CA GLU A 81 -15.28 -5.61 -16.28
C GLU A 81 -14.54 -5.49 -17.60
N ASN A 82 -13.42 -6.21 -17.76
CA ASN A 82 -12.57 -6.10 -18.95
C ASN A 82 -12.90 -7.12 -20.06
N SER A 83 -13.81 -8.07 -19.82
CA SER A 83 -14.13 -9.15 -20.78
C SER A 83 -14.94 -8.70 -22.00
N ASN A 84 -15.72 -7.61 -21.90
CA ASN A 84 -16.75 -7.28 -22.88
C ASN A 84 -16.44 -6.09 -23.79
N GLY A 85 -15.25 -5.48 -23.74
CA GLY A 85 -14.85 -4.38 -24.65
C GLY A 85 -15.63 -3.05 -24.50
N ASP A 86 -16.83 -3.08 -23.94
CA ASP A 86 -17.79 -1.98 -23.87
C ASP A 86 -17.99 -1.40 -22.46
N LYS A 87 -17.34 -1.96 -21.43
CA LYS A 87 -17.43 -1.44 -20.06
C LYS A 87 -16.26 -0.49 -19.79
N GLN A 88 -16.57 0.72 -19.31
CA GLN A 88 -15.56 1.64 -18.78
C GLN A 88 -14.72 0.90 -17.74
N SER A 89 -13.41 0.81 -17.98
CA SER A 89 -12.40 0.27 -17.07
C SER A 89 -12.67 0.72 -15.64
N GLY A 90 -12.95 -0.24 -14.76
CA GLY A 90 -13.58 -0.01 -13.45
C GLY A 90 -12.84 0.92 -12.51
N GLU A 91 -13.65 1.64 -11.73
CA GLU A 91 -13.28 2.47 -10.59
C GLU A 91 -12.62 1.67 -9.44
N HIS A 92 -12.57 0.34 -9.57
CA HIS A 92 -11.95 -0.57 -8.62
C HIS A 92 -10.44 -0.75 -8.80
N LEU A 93 -9.87 -0.25 -9.90
CA LEU A 93 -8.45 -0.35 -10.16
C LEU A 93 -7.65 0.77 -9.53
N LEU A 94 -6.38 0.47 -9.24
CA LEU A 94 -5.45 1.52 -8.86
C LEU A 94 -5.42 2.62 -9.93
N PRO A 95 -5.39 3.90 -9.52
CA PRO A 95 -5.60 5.05 -10.37
C PRO A 95 -4.53 5.11 -11.44
N THR A 96 -4.90 5.71 -12.55
CA THR A 96 -4.30 5.41 -13.83
C THR A 96 -3.34 6.48 -14.34
N LYS A 97 -3.37 7.62 -13.67
CA LYS A 97 -2.60 8.83 -14.00
C LYS A 97 -1.51 9.09 -12.96
N GLU A 98 -1.68 8.60 -11.74
CA GLU A 98 -0.80 8.86 -10.61
C GLU A 98 -0.66 7.59 -9.79
N ALA A 99 0.52 7.36 -9.20
CA ALA A 99 0.70 6.26 -8.27
C ALA A 99 -0.26 6.47 -7.08
N PRO A 100 -0.94 5.41 -6.60
CA PRO A 100 -1.97 5.53 -5.57
C PRO A 100 -1.47 6.05 -4.22
N PHE A 101 -0.16 6.12 -3.99
CA PHE A 101 0.40 6.64 -2.74
C PHE A 101 1.74 7.33 -2.99
N SER A 102 2.01 8.34 -2.18
CA SER A 102 3.34 8.93 -2.06
C SER A 102 4.29 8.03 -1.25
N PHE A 103 3.75 7.02 -0.55
CA PHE A 103 4.43 6.18 0.43
C PHE A 103 5.22 7.00 1.46
N THR A 104 4.68 8.17 1.84
CA THR A 104 5.33 9.08 2.79
C THR A 104 4.99 8.72 4.24
N SER A 105 5.51 9.51 5.18
CA SER A 105 5.13 9.43 6.59
C SER A 105 3.64 9.70 6.85
N GLN A 106 2.90 10.23 5.87
CA GLN A 106 1.46 10.48 5.97
C GLN A 106 0.61 9.25 5.68
N THR A 107 1.19 8.21 5.06
CA THR A 107 0.48 6.95 4.79
C THR A 107 0.24 6.19 6.09
N LYS A 108 -1.04 5.95 6.41
CA LYS A 108 -1.50 5.26 7.62
C LYS A 108 -1.86 3.81 7.32
N LEU A 109 -1.76 2.97 8.34
CA LEU A 109 -2.16 1.56 8.30
C LEU A 109 -3.19 1.31 9.40
N ALA A 110 -4.25 0.57 9.09
CA ALA A 110 -5.21 0.06 10.06
C ALA A 110 -5.44 -1.42 9.78
N PHE A 111 -5.22 -2.27 10.78
CA PHE A 111 -5.43 -3.70 10.66
C PHE A 111 -6.74 -4.08 11.37
N ASP A 112 -7.62 -4.73 10.63
CA ASP A 112 -8.83 -5.36 11.10
C ASP A 112 -8.53 -6.83 11.40
N GLU A 113 -8.34 -7.15 12.67
CA GLU A 113 -8.06 -8.52 13.10
C GLU A 113 -9.26 -9.44 12.90
N GLU A 114 -10.49 -8.93 13.01
CA GLU A 114 -11.74 -9.69 12.90
C GLU A 114 -11.90 -10.24 11.48
N HIS A 115 -11.66 -9.38 10.48
CA HIS A 115 -11.83 -9.74 9.07
C HIS A 115 -10.52 -10.11 8.37
N GLY A 116 -9.38 -9.96 9.04
CA GLY A 116 -8.05 -10.22 8.47
C GLY A 116 -7.68 -9.25 7.34
N LEU A 117 -8.19 -8.01 7.41
CA LEU A 117 -8.01 -6.99 6.38
C LEU A 117 -7.02 -5.92 6.85
N LEU A 118 -6.14 -5.51 5.95
CA LEU A 118 -5.22 -4.40 6.18
C LEU A 118 -5.59 -3.23 5.28
N TYR A 119 -5.94 -2.10 5.89
CA TYR A 119 -6.17 -0.85 5.18
C TYR A 119 -4.89 -0.03 5.15
N VAL A 120 -4.49 0.41 3.96
CA VAL A 120 -3.40 1.36 3.72
C VAL A 120 -4.02 2.58 3.09
N TYR A 121 -3.88 3.74 3.74
CA TYR A 121 -4.63 4.92 3.34
C TYR A 121 -3.88 6.22 3.56
N GLU A 122 -4.20 7.20 2.73
CA GLU A 122 -3.60 8.53 2.73
C GLU A 122 -4.64 9.56 2.27
N TRP A 123 -4.65 10.74 2.92
CA TRP A 123 -5.45 11.87 2.46
C TRP A 123 -4.68 12.62 1.40
N VAL A 124 -5.15 12.60 0.16
CA VAL A 124 -4.49 13.29 -0.96
C VAL A 124 -5.02 14.71 -1.13
N LYS A 125 -4.23 15.57 -1.78
CA LYS A 125 -4.51 17.03 -1.92
C LYS A 125 -5.84 17.36 -2.61
N ASN A 126 -6.45 16.42 -3.33
CA ASN A 126 -7.77 16.55 -3.94
C ASN A 126 -8.93 16.29 -2.95
N GLU A 127 -8.67 16.42 -1.65
CA GLU A 127 -9.67 16.31 -0.57
C GLU A 127 -10.40 14.96 -0.52
N GLN A 128 -9.67 13.87 -0.79
CA GLN A 128 -10.18 12.52 -0.66
C GLN A 128 -9.11 11.59 -0.09
N TYR A 129 -9.56 10.55 0.60
CA TYR A 129 -8.75 9.41 0.95
C TYR A 129 -8.56 8.51 -0.27
N GLN A 130 -7.33 8.08 -0.49
CA GLN A 130 -7.03 6.89 -1.27
C GLN A 130 -6.82 5.74 -0.31
N ILE A 131 -7.52 4.62 -0.55
CA ILE A 131 -7.59 3.50 0.38
C ILE A 131 -7.33 2.22 -0.40
N ILE A 132 -6.25 1.52 -0.07
CA ILE A 132 -6.01 0.15 -0.51
C ILE A 132 -6.36 -0.79 0.62
N THR A 133 -7.10 -1.84 0.26
CA THR A 133 -7.32 -2.99 1.14
C THR A 133 -6.40 -4.11 0.72
N LEU A 134 -5.69 -4.71 1.67
CA LEU A 134 -4.93 -5.94 1.48
C LEU A 134 -5.52 -7.06 2.34
N GLN A 135 -5.38 -8.29 1.84
CA GLN A 135 -5.73 -9.51 2.54
C GLN A 135 -4.58 -10.50 2.42
N LYS A 136 -4.36 -11.32 3.45
CA LYS A 136 -3.40 -12.42 3.36
C LYS A 136 -4.03 -13.62 2.66
N GLU A 137 -3.42 -14.05 1.57
CA GLU A 137 -3.67 -15.34 0.92
C GLU A 137 -2.38 -16.15 0.93
N GLU A 138 -2.42 -17.41 1.40
CA GLU A 138 -1.25 -18.29 1.46
C GLU A 138 -0.03 -17.66 2.19
N GLY A 139 -0.30 -16.87 3.23
CA GLY A 139 0.71 -16.20 4.04
C GLY A 139 1.32 -14.95 3.40
N LYS A 140 0.87 -14.52 2.22
CA LYS A 140 1.35 -13.31 1.53
C LYS A 140 0.26 -12.26 1.46
N TRP A 141 0.62 -11.00 1.63
CA TRP A 141 -0.30 -9.90 1.35
C TRP A 141 -0.62 -9.84 -0.15
N LYS A 142 -1.89 -9.63 -0.46
CA LYS A 142 -2.39 -9.36 -1.79
C LYS A 142 -3.39 -8.21 -1.77
N LEU A 143 -3.46 -7.49 -2.88
CA LEU A 143 -4.41 -6.40 -3.10
C LEU A 143 -5.83 -6.98 -3.20
N ALA A 144 -6.70 -6.50 -2.33
CA ALA A 144 -8.09 -6.92 -2.21
C ALA A 144 -9.08 -5.85 -2.67
N GLY A 145 -8.67 -4.58 -2.71
CA GLY A 145 -9.53 -3.51 -3.20
C GLY A 145 -8.83 -2.15 -3.21
N TYR A 146 -9.44 -1.23 -3.96
CA TYR A 146 -9.08 0.17 -4.03
C TYR A 146 -10.34 1.04 -3.94
N HIS A 147 -10.27 2.11 -3.16
CA HIS A 147 -11.36 3.07 -3.01
C HIS A 147 -10.81 4.50 -2.91
N GLU A 148 -11.50 5.44 -3.56
CA GLU A 148 -11.36 6.88 -3.31
C GLU A 148 -12.62 7.38 -2.61
N SER A 149 -12.47 8.15 -1.54
CA SER A 149 -13.62 8.63 -0.76
C SER A 149 -13.30 9.89 0.03
N GLN A 150 -14.23 10.83 0.11
CA GLN A 150 -14.10 12.03 0.95
C GLN A 150 -14.05 11.71 2.46
N GLU A 151 -14.51 10.52 2.83
CA GLU A 151 -14.49 10.04 4.21
C GLU A 151 -13.84 8.67 4.32
N LEU A 152 -13.31 8.34 5.50
CA LEU A 152 -12.88 6.97 5.78
C LEU A 152 -14.07 6.00 5.72
N LEU A 153 -13.79 4.76 5.32
CA LEU A 153 -14.77 3.68 5.34
C LEU A 153 -15.33 3.50 6.76
N ILE A 154 -16.59 3.09 6.87
CA ILE A 154 -17.29 2.94 8.15
C ILE A 154 -16.53 1.97 9.07
N GLU A 155 -16.00 0.89 8.49
CA GLU A 155 -15.17 -0.13 9.11
C GLU A 155 -13.91 0.52 9.72
N MET A 156 -13.24 1.40 8.98
CA MET A 156 -12.03 2.08 9.44
C MET A 156 -12.32 3.09 10.55
N LYS A 157 -13.45 3.80 10.50
CA LYS A 157 -13.89 4.70 11.57
C LYS A 157 -14.11 3.93 12.87
N LYS A 158 -14.80 2.78 12.80
CA LYS A 158 -14.99 1.88 13.95
C LYS A 158 -13.66 1.40 14.54
N LEU A 159 -12.70 1.02 13.70
CA LEU A 159 -11.36 0.60 14.16
C LEU A 159 -10.62 1.73 14.91
N GLN A 160 -10.77 2.98 14.46
CA GLN A 160 -10.17 4.13 15.16
C GLN A 160 -10.84 4.38 16.51
N GLU A 161 -12.18 4.34 16.58
CA GLU A 161 -12.93 4.51 17.83
C GLU A 161 -12.61 3.43 18.87
N LEU A 162 -12.33 2.20 18.43
CA LEU A 162 -11.92 1.12 19.34
C LEU A 162 -10.53 1.38 19.91
N LYS A 163 -9.56 1.79 19.08
CA LYS A 163 -8.21 2.15 19.53
C LYS A 163 -8.16 3.35 20.49
N GLU A 164 -9.09 4.30 20.36
CA GLU A 164 -9.15 5.47 21.26
C GLU A 164 -9.74 5.14 22.64
N LYS A 165 -10.39 3.99 22.80
CA LYS A 165 -10.99 3.53 24.06
C LYS A 165 -10.07 2.64 24.90
N GLU A 166 -8.91 2.25 24.37
CA GLU A 166 -7.88 1.42 25.02
C GLU A 166 -6.75 2.26 25.65
#